data_AF-A0A235BVU5-F1
#
_entry.id   AF-A0A235BVU5-F1
#
_cell.length_a   1.000
_cell.length_b   1.000
_cell.length_c   1.000
_cell.angle_alpha   90.00
_cell.angle_beta   90.00
_cell.angle_gamma   90.00
#
_symmetry.space_group_name_H-M   'P 1'
#
loop_
_entity.id
_entity.type
_entity.pdbx_description
1 polymer ?
#
loop_
_entity_poly.entity_id
_entity_poly.type
_entity_poly.pdbx_seq_one_letter_code
_entity_poly.pdbx_strand_id
1 'polypeptide(L)'
;MIFYFLFFKGMLRYPKYTVSLFIIPLVLGATALSTVFSHILFPFSSSRLIFLAPVAYTIVAVGVKETKHGNILLSLLICCNLYGLFDYYTARHFHNQAYIVPWREIVETVEEQATGNSIVMTPEFPFQFYGGKELNINLNIDSLDYLMEETEIDEIWFVIRYRGSYDIVEKYENKMQQLLHEGYRIEGELNFLKQDAISKGLKKKIMGVRSPEAYVKIVKFVRTVEKLG
;
A
#
# COMPACT_ATOMS: atom_id res chain seq x y z
N MET A 1 -9.43 -13.74 -19.22
CA MET A 1 -9.58 -14.85 -20.18
C MET A 1 -9.21 -14.44 -21.61
N ILE A 2 -9.77 -13.36 -22.16
CA ILE A 2 -9.46 -12.87 -23.52
C ILE A 2 -7.97 -12.62 -23.74
N PHE A 3 -7.31 -11.94 -22.80
CA PHE A 3 -5.86 -11.69 -22.84
C PHE A 3 -5.06 -12.98 -23.06
N TYR A 4 -5.28 -14.00 -22.21
CA TYR A 4 -4.57 -15.28 -22.29
C TYR A 4 -4.84 -16.02 -23.60
N PHE A 5 -6.08 -16.00 -24.10
CA PHE A 5 -6.41 -16.62 -25.38
C PHE A 5 -5.62 -16.01 -26.54
N LEU A 6 -5.63 -14.67 -26.66
CA LEU A 6 -4.87 -13.96 -27.68
C LEU A 6 -3.36 -14.17 -27.49
N PHE A 7 -2.90 -14.13 -26.24
CA PHE A 7 -1.50 -14.39 -25.90
C PHE A 7 -1.03 -15.77 -26.38
N PHE A 8 -1.77 -16.83 -26.07
CA PHE A 8 -1.44 -18.19 -26.54
C PHE A 8 -1.49 -18.32 -28.06
N LYS A 9 -2.48 -17.69 -28.72
CA LYS A 9 -2.53 -17.65 -30.19
C LYS A 9 -1.29 -16.98 -30.79
N GLY A 10 -0.81 -15.90 -30.18
CA GLY A 10 0.43 -15.24 -30.56
C GLY A 10 1.66 -16.14 -30.39
N MET A 11 1.75 -16.89 -29.28
CA MET A 11 2.85 -17.82 -29.05
C MET A 11 2.89 -18.94 -30.08
N LEU A 12 1.75 -19.57 -30.39
CA LEU A 12 1.66 -20.70 -31.32
C LEU A 12 2.11 -20.33 -32.74
N ARG A 13 2.04 -19.05 -33.12
CA ARG A 13 2.46 -18.57 -34.43
C ARG A 13 3.99 -18.55 -34.60
N TYR A 14 4.74 -18.35 -33.52
CA TYR A 14 6.19 -18.16 -33.54
C TYR A 14 6.93 -19.04 -32.52
N PRO A 15 6.80 -20.39 -32.60
CA PRO A 15 7.35 -21.31 -31.59
C PRO A 15 8.87 -21.17 -31.40
N LYS A 16 9.59 -20.83 -32.48
CA LYS A 16 11.05 -20.61 -32.45
C LYS A 16 11.45 -19.39 -31.61
N TYR A 17 10.63 -18.34 -31.58
CA TYR A 17 10.86 -17.13 -30.81
C TYR A 17 10.15 -17.17 -29.46
N THR A 18 9.21 -18.09 -29.25
CA THR A 18 8.55 -18.31 -27.95
C THR A 18 9.56 -18.65 -26.86
N VAL A 19 10.59 -19.45 -27.19
CA VAL A 19 11.65 -19.79 -26.24
C VAL A 19 12.44 -18.53 -25.83
N SER A 20 12.92 -17.73 -26.79
CA SER A 20 13.74 -16.55 -26.49
C SER A 20 12.94 -15.37 -25.92
N LEU A 21 11.70 -15.16 -26.36
CA LEU A 21 10.85 -14.06 -25.90
C LEU A 21 10.10 -14.38 -24.60
N PHE A 22 9.97 -15.66 -24.22
CA PHE A 22 9.19 -16.04 -23.04
C PHE A 22 10.00 -16.84 -22.02
N ILE A 23 10.69 -17.91 -22.42
CA ILE A 23 11.45 -18.71 -21.45
C ILE A 23 12.59 -17.89 -20.87
N ILE A 24 13.30 -17.08 -21.66
CA ILE A 24 14.38 -16.24 -21.13
C ILE A 24 13.83 -15.19 -20.14
N PRO A 25 12.85 -14.33 -20.47
CA PRO A 25 12.31 -13.37 -19.50
C PRO A 25 11.59 -14.03 -18.33
N LEU A 26 10.95 -15.19 -18.52
CA LEU A 26 10.33 -15.96 -17.43
C LEU A 26 11.39 -16.53 -16.48
N VAL A 27 12.46 -17.12 -17.00
CA VAL A 27 13.57 -17.65 -16.19
C VAL A 27 14.29 -16.51 -15.49
N LEU A 28 14.58 -15.40 -16.17
CA LEU A 28 15.17 -14.21 -15.56
C LEU A 28 14.24 -13.60 -14.50
N GLY A 29 12.94 -13.51 -14.78
CA GLY A 29 11.92 -13.03 -13.86
C GLY A 29 11.74 -13.94 -12.64
N ALA A 30 11.71 -15.25 -12.85
CA ALA A 30 11.61 -16.26 -11.79
C ALA A 30 12.89 -16.32 -10.95
N THR A 31 14.07 -16.21 -11.58
CA THR A 31 15.35 -16.14 -10.87
C THR A 31 15.42 -14.86 -10.05
N ALA A 32 15.07 -13.71 -10.63
CA ALA A 32 14.98 -12.44 -9.89
C ALA A 32 13.96 -12.53 -8.75
N LEU A 33 12.81 -13.17 -8.97
CA LEU A 33 11.80 -13.44 -7.93
C LEU A 33 12.35 -14.31 -6.80
N SER A 34 13.10 -15.36 -7.13
CA SER A 34 13.62 -16.33 -6.18
C SER A 34 14.84 -15.83 -5.41
N THR A 35 15.68 -14.98 -5.99
CA THR A 35 16.96 -14.56 -5.39
C THR A 35 16.91 -13.15 -4.84
N VAL A 36 16.26 -12.22 -5.55
CA VAL A 36 16.18 -10.80 -5.16
C VAL A 36 14.87 -10.51 -4.44
N PHE A 37 13.79 -11.19 -4.82
CA PHE A 37 12.45 -10.91 -4.27
C PHE A 37 11.99 -11.92 -3.20
N SER A 38 12.83 -12.86 -2.78
CA SER A 38 12.58 -13.74 -1.62
C SER A 38 12.41 -12.96 -0.30
N HIS A 39 12.95 -11.75 -0.24
CA HIS A 39 12.81 -10.83 0.89
C HIS A 39 11.64 -9.86 0.75
N ILE A 40 10.77 -10.05 -0.25
CA ILE A 40 9.77 -9.07 -0.64
C ILE A 40 8.39 -9.69 -0.47
N LEU A 41 7.51 -8.96 0.21
CA LEU A 41 6.15 -9.43 0.46
C LEU A 41 5.47 -9.73 -0.89
N PHE A 42 4.82 -10.90 -0.98
CA PHE A 42 4.04 -11.38 -2.12
C PHE A 42 3.19 -10.29 -2.84
N PRO A 43 2.54 -9.34 -2.14
CA PRO A 43 1.74 -8.31 -2.78
C PRO A 43 2.54 -7.34 -3.69
N PHE A 44 3.87 -7.26 -3.55
CA PHE A 44 4.74 -6.45 -4.42
C PHE A 44 5.31 -7.24 -5.61
N SER A 45 5.02 -8.53 -5.73
CA SER A 45 5.49 -9.34 -6.86
C SER A 45 4.83 -8.93 -8.19
N SER A 46 3.52 -8.67 -8.17
CA SER A 46 2.73 -8.30 -9.35
C SER A 46 3.15 -6.96 -9.95
N SER A 47 3.44 -5.95 -9.11
CA SER A 47 3.91 -4.64 -9.59
C SER A 47 5.29 -4.73 -10.24
N ARG A 48 6.11 -5.69 -9.81
CA ARG A 48 7.43 -5.93 -10.40
C ARG A 48 7.32 -6.63 -11.75
N LEU A 49 6.34 -7.48 -11.99
CA LEU A 49 6.16 -8.12 -13.31
C LEU A 49 5.74 -7.16 -14.43
N ILE A 50 5.50 -5.88 -14.13
CA ILE A 50 5.11 -4.88 -15.13
C ILE A 50 6.14 -4.70 -16.26
N PHE A 51 7.42 -5.00 -16.02
CA PHE A 51 8.44 -4.95 -17.07
C PHE A 51 8.25 -6.02 -18.15
N LEU A 52 7.52 -7.10 -17.86
CA LEU A 52 7.16 -8.11 -18.86
C LEU A 52 5.97 -7.66 -19.73
N ALA A 53 5.27 -6.60 -19.35
CA ALA A 53 4.06 -6.17 -20.03
C ALA A 53 4.28 -5.81 -21.52
N PRO A 54 5.35 -5.07 -21.93
CA PRO A 54 5.58 -4.78 -23.34
C PRO A 54 5.69 -6.04 -24.20
N VAL A 55 6.47 -7.02 -23.74
CA VAL A 55 6.64 -8.31 -24.43
C VAL A 55 5.31 -9.05 -24.51
N ALA A 56 4.55 -9.06 -23.41
CA ALA A 56 3.25 -9.72 -23.38
C ALA A 56 2.25 -9.07 -24.35
N TYR A 57 2.22 -7.74 -24.44
CA TYR A 57 1.36 -7.02 -25.39
C TYR A 57 1.76 -7.22 -26.84
N THR A 58 3.06 -7.32 -27.16
CA THR A 58 3.51 -7.68 -28.52
C THR A 58 2.97 -9.04 -28.94
N ILE A 59 3.00 -10.03 -28.05
CA ILE A 59 2.48 -11.38 -28.33
C ILE A 59 0.95 -11.34 -28.51
N VAL A 60 0.24 -10.61 -27.65
CA VAL A 60 -1.21 -10.40 -27.82
C VAL A 60 -1.52 -9.76 -29.18
N ALA A 61 -0.74 -8.77 -29.62
CA ALA A 61 -0.93 -8.12 -30.92
C ALA A 61 -0.76 -9.10 -32.09
N VAL A 62 0.18 -10.05 -32.00
CA VAL A 62 0.30 -11.15 -32.96
C VAL A 62 -0.94 -12.03 -32.91
N GLY A 63 -1.38 -12.43 -31.72
CA GLY A 63 -2.57 -13.28 -31.56
C GLY A 63 -3.87 -12.66 -32.07
N VAL A 64 -3.99 -11.33 -32.00
CA VAL A 64 -5.07 -10.56 -32.61
C VAL A 64 -5.09 -10.75 -34.13
N LYS A 65 -3.94 -10.63 -34.80
CA LYS A 65 -3.84 -10.79 -36.26
C LYS A 65 -4.18 -12.21 -36.73
N GLU A 66 -3.87 -13.21 -35.91
CA GLU A 66 -4.08 -14.64 -36.22
C GLU A 66 -5.51 -15.14 -35.87
N THR A 67 -6.36 -14.27 -35.32
CA THR A 67 -7.72 -14.63 -34.90
C THR A 67 -8.75 -13.91 -35.76
N LYS A 68 -9.70 -14.65 -36.35
CA LYS A 68 -10.79 -14.09 -37.19
C LYS A 68 -11.54 -12.91 -36.53
N HIS A 69 -11.78 -13.00 -35.23
CA HIS A 69 -12.44 -11.97 -34.42
C HIS A 69 -11.46 -11.21 -33.50
N GLY A 70 -10.17 -11.20 -33.83
CA GLY A 70 -9.12 -10.65 -32.99
C GLY A 70 -9.33 -9.16 -32.67
N ASN A 71 -9.78 -8.37 -33.64
CA ASN A 71 -10.05 -6.94 -33.43
C ASN A 71 -11.19 -6.71 -32.42
N ILE A 72 -12.26 -7.52 -32.46
CA ILE A 72 -13.35 -7.44 -31.49
C ILE A 72 -12.85 -7.81 -30.09
N LEU A 73 -12.07 -8.87 -29.98
CA LEU A 73 -11.46 -9.30 -28.72
C LEU A 73 -10.49 -8.24 -28.16
N LEU A 74 -9.72 -7.58 -29.03
CA LEU A 74 -8.86 -6.48 -28.65
C LEU A 74 -9.66 -5.27 -28.14
N SER A 75 -10.74 -4.89 -28.83
CA SER A 75 -11.62 -3.80 -28.37
C SER A 75 -12.21 -4.12 -26.99
N LEU A 76 -12.71 -5.35 -26.79
CA LEU A 76 -13.21 -5.79 -25.48
C LEU A 76 -12.12 -5.73 -24.41
N LEU A 77 -10.91 -6.19 -24.72
CA LEU A 77 -9.78 -6.12 -23.80
C LEU A 77 -9.43 -4.67 -23.44
N ILE A 78 -9.42 -3.75 -24.41
CA ILE A 78 -9.19 -2.33 -24.16
C ILE A 78 -10.29 -1.76 -23.28
N CYS A 79 -11.57 -2.04 -23.57
CA CYS A 79 -12.69 -1.59 -22.72
C CYS A 79 -12.57 -2.11 -21.28
N CYS A 80 -12.19 -3.38 -21.08
CA CYS A 80 -11.95 -3.92 -19.74
C CYS A 80 -10.80 -3.20 -19.02
N ASN A 81 -9.72 -2.87 -19.72
CA ASN A 81 -8.59 -2.13 -19.13
C ASN A 81 -8.98 -0.68 -18.81
N LEU A 82 -9.70 0.00 -19.70
CA LEU A 82 -10.22 1.35 -19.46
C LEU A 82 -11.19 1.37 -18.28
N TYR A 83 -12.06 0.36 -18.17
CA TYR A 83 -12.94 0.20 -17.02
C TYR A 83 -12.15 -0.04 -15.73
N GLY A 84 -11.13 -0.90 -15.76
CA GLY A 84 -10.24 -1.11 -14.63
C GLY A 84 -9.46 0.15 -14.22
N LEU A 85 -9.01 0.95 -15.19
CA LEU A 85 -8.39 2.26 -14.92
C LEU A 85 -9.40 3.24 -14.33
N PHE A 86 -10.62 3.29 -14.85
CA PHE A 86 -11.68 4.12 -14.31
C PHE A 86 -12.00 3.74 -12.86
N ASP A 87 -12.19 2.45 -12.57
CA ASP A 87 -12.37 1.96 -11.20
C ASP A 87 -11.17 2.30 -10.32
N TYR A 88 -9.95 2.20 -10.88
CA TYR A 88 -8.73 2.57 -10.17
C TYR A 88 -8.72 4.04 -9.73
N TYR A 89 -8.95 4.96 -10.68
CA TYR A 89 -8.94 6.40 -10.41
C TYR A 89 -10.15 6.89 -9.61
N THR A 90 -11.26 6.14 -9.61
CA THR A 90 -12.46 6.47 -8.82
C THR A 90 -12.48 5.79 -7.44
N ALA A 91 -11.43 5.04 -7.08
CA ALA A 91 -11.35 4.30 -5.82
C ALA A 91 -12.50 3.29 -5.60
N ARG A 92 -13.09 2.72 -6.67
CA ARG A 92 -14.25 1.82 -6.61
C ARG A 92 -13.84 0.33 -6.74
N HIS A 93 -14.59 -0.55 -6.07
CA HIS A 93 -14.49 -2.03 -6.18
C HIS A 93 -13.12 -2.66 -5.87
N PHE A 94 -12.29 -2.03 -5.03
CA PHE A 94 -10.99 -2.59 -4.68
C PHE A 94 -11.10 -3.77 -3.71
N HIS A 95 -10.62 -4.93 -4.15
CA HIS A 95 -10.55 -6.14 -3.31
C HIS A 95 -9.47 -6.05 -2.21
N ASN A 96 -8.49 -5.15 -2.34
CA ASN A 96 -7.49 -4.90 -1.31
C ASN A 96 -7.38 -3.40 -1.01
N GLN A 97 -8.13 -2.98 0.00
CA GLN A 97 -8.18 -1.59 0.47
C GLN A 97 -6.81 -1.05 0.91
N ALA A 98 -5.84 -1.92 1.23
CA ALA A 98 -4.50 -1.47 1.54
C ALA A 98 -3.85 -0.71 0.37
N TYR A 99 -4.27 -0.89 -0.89
CA TYR A 99 -3.70 -0.16 -2.03
C TYR A 99 -4.35 1.19 -2.33
N ILE A 100 -5.49 1.49 -1.71
CA ILE A 100 -6.26 2.71 -1.95
C ILE A 100 -6.40 3.54 -0.70
N VAL A 101 -5.33 3.59 0.10
CA VAL A 101 -5.29 4.47 1.25
C VAL A 101 -5.45 5.91 0.75
N PRO A 102 -6.45 6.67 1.25
CA PRO A 102 -6.69 8.05 0.85
C PRO A 102 -5.65 8.96 1.52
N TRP A 103 -4.39 8.84 1.09
CA TRP A 103 -3.25 9.50 1.74
C TRP A 103 -3.37 11.00 1.72
N ARG A 104 -3.91 11.56 0.63
CA ARG A 104 -4.11 12.99 0.51
C ARG A 104 -5.08 13.48 1.58
N GLU A 105 -6.24 12.84 1.69
CA GLU A 105 -7.27 13.19 2.67
C GLU A 105 -6.78 12.96 4.11
N ILE A 106 -6.01 11.89 4.34
CA ILE A 106 -5.37 11.60 5.63
C ILE A 106 -4.38 12.70 6.01
N VAL A 107 -3.53 13.14 5.08
CA VAL A 107 -2.57 14.21 5.32
C VAL A 107 -3.28 15.54 5.54
N GLU A 108 -4.22 15.91 4.67
CA GLU A 108 -5.05 17.12 4.81
C GLU A 108 -5.75 17.13 6.19
N THR A 109 -6.29 15.99 6.64
CA THR A 109 -6.92 15.87 7.97
C THR A 109 -5.93 16.15 9.11
N VAL A 110 -4.69 15.66 9.01
CA VAL A 110 -3.65 15.91 10.02
C VAL A 110 -3.20 17.36 9.97
N GLU A 111 -2.98 17.93 8.78
CA GLU A 111 -2.58 19.34 8.61
C GLU A 111 -3.63 20.31 9.16
N GLU A 112 -4.91 20.06 8.90
CA GLU A 112 -6.00 20.91 9.39
C GLU A 112 -6.16 20.89 10.93
N GLN A 113 -5.74 19.80 11.57
CA GLN A 113 -5.94 19.59 13.02
C GLN A 113 -4.66 19.73 13.84
N ALA A 114 -3.50 19.66 13.20
CA ALA A 114 -2.22 19.84 13.85
C ALA A 114 -2.06 21.30 14.28
N THR A 115 -1.74 21.50 15.55
CA THR A 115 -1.51 22.85 16.09
C THR A 115 -0.20 22.91 16.86
N GLY A 116 0.30 24.12 17.10
CA GLY A 116 1.52 24.34 17.90
C GLY A 116 2.75 23.63 17.31
N ASN A 117 3.63 23.14 18.18
CA ASN A 117 4.78 22.32 17.77
C ASN A 117 4.37 20.84 17.73
N SER A 118 3.81 20.42 16.60
CA SER A 118 3.33 19.06 16.37
C SER A 118 4.36 18.22 15.61
N ILE A 119 4.46 16.94 15.97
CA ILE A 119 5.26 15.95 15.23
C ILE A 119 4.37 14.83 14.69
N VAL A 120 4.61 14.43 13.45
CA VAL A 120 3.92 13.30 12.82
C VAL A 120 4.87 12.12 12.72
N MET A 121 4.57 11.06 13.45
CA MET A 121 5.32 9.81 13.48
C MET A 121 4.66 8.78 12.56
N THR A 122 5.32 8.46 11.44
CA THR A 122 4.71 7.57 10.43
C THR A 122 5.76 6.85 9.58
N PRO A 123 5.69 5.53 9.36
CA PRO A 123 6.61 4.86 8.45
C PRO A 123 6.23 5.05 6.96
N GLU A 124 5.24 5.90 6.68
CA GLU A 124 4.55 5.99 5.41
C GLU A 124 5.08 7.16 4.58
N PHE A 125 5.92 6.85 3.59
CA PHE A 125 6.45 7.81 2.63
C PHE A 125 5.42 8.76 1.99
N PRO A 126 4.16 8.34 1.70
CA PRO A 126 3.15 9.26 1.17
C PRO A 126 2.93 10.53 1.99
N PHE A 127 3.17 10.50 3.32
CA PHE A 127 3.13 11.71 4.14
C PHE A 127 4.19 12.74 3.73
N GLN A 128 5.38 12.31 3.32
CA GLN A 128 6.41 13.24 2.81
C GLN A 128 6.06 13.82 1.44
N PHE A 129 5.26 13.09 0.65
CA PHE A 129 4.89 13.52 -0.70
C PHE A 129 3.69 14.47 -0.69
N TYR A 130 2.68 14.17 0.12
CA TYR A 130 1.45 14.98 0.21
C TYR A 130 1.53 16.05 1.30
N GLY A 131 2.36 15.85 2.33
CA GLY A 131 2.51 16.81 3.42
C GLY A 131 3.31 18.04 3.00
N GLY A 132 2.87 19.19 3.47
CA GLY A 132 3.57 20.46 3.35
C GLY A 132 4.82 20.51 4.23
N LYS A 133 5.67 21.52 3.98
CA LYS A 133 6.87 21.81 4.79
C LYS A 133 6.57 22.15 6.26
N GLU A 134 5.30 22.37 6.59
CA GLU A 134 4.84 22.81 7.90
C GLU A 134 4.70 21.64 8.89
N LEU A 135 4.46 20.42 8.40
CA LEU A 135 4.45 19.24 9.26
C LEU A 135 5.87 18.76 9.55
N ASN A 136 6.20 18.63 10.83
CA ASN A 136 7.42 17.94 11.24
C ASN A 136 7.20 16.42 11.13
N ILE A 137 7.48 15.87 9.94
CA ILE A 137 7.26 14.45 9.64
C ILE A 137 8.52 13.65 9.95
N ASN A 138 8.39 12.67 10.84
CA ASN A 138 9.46 11.73 11.14
C ASN A 138 9.08 10.29 10.79
N LEU A 139 9.93 9.67 9.97
CA LEU A 139 9.71 8.31 9.48
C LEU A 139 10.17 7.20 10.43
N ASN A 140 10.93 7.56 11.46
CA ASN A 140 11.52 6.61 12.39
C ASN A 140 11.01 6.83 13.81
N ILE A 141 10.12 5.94 14.25
CA ILE A 141 9.57 5.91 15.60
C ILE A 141 10.63 5.88 16.70
N ASP A 142 11.79 5.28 16.45
CA ASP A 142 12.87 5.14 17.45
C ASP A 142 13.55 6.48 17.75
N SER A 143 13.34 7.49 16.91
CA SER A 143 13.89 8.84 17.11
C SER A 143 13.00 9.75 17.97
N LEU A 144 11.79 9.29 18.33
CA LEU A 144 10.83 10.12 19.07
C LEU A 144 11.37 10.57 20.43
N ASP A 145 12.04 9.68 21.17
CA ASP A 145 12.62 10.00 22.48
C ASP A 145 13.61 11.15 22.40
N TYR A 146 14.55 11.05 21.45
CA TYR A 146 15.54 12.10 21.19
C TYR A 146 14.87 13.43 20.80
N LEU A 147 13.81 13.40 20.00
CA LEU A 147 13.11 14.63 19.59
C LEU A 147 12.36 15.28 20.75
N MET A 148 11.77 14.47 21.64
CA MET A 148 11.09 14.95 22.84
C MET A 148 12.08 15.56 23.86
N GLU A 149 13.34 15.12 23.87
CA GLU A 149 14.40 15.72 24.69
C GLU A 149 14.92 17.04 24.10
N GLU A 150 15.09 17.11 22.78
CA GLU A 150 15.66 18.28 22.09
C GLU A 150 14.64 19.39 21.81
N THR A 151 13.35 19.07 21.74
CA THR A 151 12.30 20.02 21.35
C THR A 151 11.07 19.89 22.23
N GLU A 152 10.44 21.03 22.54
CA GLU A 152 9.15 21.04 23.25
C GLU A 152 8.04 20.61 22.31
N ILE A 153 7.65 19.34 22.34
CA ILE A 153 6.58 18.79 21.50
C ILE A 153 5.25 18.82 22.26
N ASP A 154 4.30 19.59 21.76
CA ASP A 154 2.95 19.72 22.33
C ASP A 154 2.05 18.56 21.91
N GLU A 155 2.15 18.19 20.62
CA GLU A 155 1.28 17.21 19.97
C GLU A 155 2.09 16.14 19.22
N ILE A 156 1.72 14.88 19.41
CA ILE A 156 2.32 13.74 18.69
C ILE A 156 1.21 13.02 17.92
N TRP A 157 1.36 12.94 16.61
CA TRP A 157 0.44 12.27 15.71
C TRP A 157 1.05 10.95 15.23
N PHE A 158 0.50 9.82 15.65
CA PHE A 158 0.88 8.51 15.11
C PHE A 158 0.01 8.16 13.92
N VAL A 159 0.63 7.89 12.78
CA VAL A 159 -0.08 7.37 11.60
C VAL A 159 0.43 5.97 11.28
N ILE A 160 -0.42 4.99 11.55
CA ILE A 160 -0.06 3.58 11.56
C ILE A 160 -0.86 2.86 10.48
N ARG A 161 -0.17 2.20 9.54
CA ARG A 161 -0.83 1.39 8.51
C ARG A 161 -0.55 -0.09 8.69
N TYR A 162 -1.62 -0.88 8.69
CA TYR A 162 -1.54 -2.32 8.61
C TYR A 162 -1.30 -2.78 7.17
N ARG A 163 -0.11 -3.33 6.92
CA ARG A 163 0.30 -3.85 5.60
C ARG A 163 0.25 -5.38 5.50
N GLY A 164 -0.43 -6.04 6.44
CA GLY A 164 -0.51 -7.51 6.52
C GLY A 164 0.51 -8.16 7.45
N SER A 165 1.44 -7.40 8.03
CA SER A 165 2.22 -7.79 9.21
C SER A 165 1.83 -6.90 10.40
N TYR A 166 1.84 -7.48 11.60
CA TYR A 166 1.53 -6.79 12.84
C TYR A 166 2.77 -6.13 13.48
N ASP A 167 3.99 -6.43 13.02
CA ASP A 167 5.23 -5.95 13.66
C ASP A 167 5.32 -4.42 13.76
N ILE A 168 4.96 -3.72 12.67
CA ILE A 168 4.93 -2.25 12.64
C ILE A 168 3.83 -1.71 13.55
N VAL A 169 2.66 -2.37 13.57
CA VAL A 169 1.54 -1.95 14.42
C VAL A 169 1.91 -2.08 15.88
N GLU A 170 2.46 -3.23 16.28
CA GLU A 170 2.91 -3.52 17.64
C GLU A 170 3.99 -2.55 18.11
N LYS A 171 4.97 -2.24 17.26
CA LYS A 171 6.02 -1.28 17.58
C LYS A 171 5.46 0.10 17.96
N TYR A 172 4.50 0.60 17.18
CA TYR A 172 3.86 1.87 17.44
C TYR A 172 2.90 1.79 18.64
N GLU A 173 2.16 0.69 18.81
CA GLU A 173 1.31 0.46 19.98
C GLU A 173 2.11 0.47 21.28
N ASN A 174 3.27 -0.18 21.33
CA ASN A 174 4.17 -0.16 22.48
C ASN A 174 4.64 1.26 22.80
N LYS A 175 5.00 2.05 21.78
CA LYS A 175 5.42 3.44 21.98
C LYS A 175 4.28 4.32 22.50
N MET A 176 3.08 4.15 21.96
CA MET A 176 1.88 4.82 22.45
C MET A 176 1.57 4.48 23.91
N GLN A 177 1.75 3.22 24.31
CA GLN A 177 1.60 2.83 25.72
C GLN A 177 2.64 3.50 26.61
N GLN A 178 3.91 3.56 26.18
CA GLN A 178 4.95 4.28 26.92
C GLN A 178 4.57 5.75 27.15
N LEU A 179 4.12 6.46 26.12
CA LEU A 179 3.70 7.86 26.23
C LEU A 179 2.55 8.09 27.22
N LEU A 180 1.60 7.15 27.29
CA LEU A 180 0.53 7.20 28.31
C LEU A 180 1.09 7.15 29.74
N HIS A 181 2.16 6.38 29.97
CA HIS A 181 2.81 6.30 31.28
C HIS A 181 3.64 7.56 31.58
N GLU A 182 4.11 8.27 30.55
CA GLU A 182 4.88 9.53 30.66
C GLU A 182 4.00 10.79 30.80
N GLY A 183 2.67 10.62 30.92
CA GLY A 183 1.74 11.72 31.16
C GLY A 183 1.16 12.36 29.90
N TYR A 184 1.38 11.77 28.72
CA TYR A 184 0.60 12.12 27.55
C TYR A 184 -0.79 11.49 27.62
N ARG A 185 -1.76 12.13 26.97
CA ARG A 185 -3.11 11.59 26.83
C ARG A 185 -3.51 11.51 25.37
N ILE A 186 -4.32 10.51 25.03
CA ILE A 186 -4.95 10.42 23.72
C ILE A 186 -6.06 11.47 23.65
N GLU A 187 -5.96 12.40 22.70
CA GLU A 187 -7.00 13.40 22.44
C GLU A 187 -7.97 12.93 21.36
N GLY A 188 -7.49 12.17 20.37
CA GLY A 188 -8.32 11.70 19.26
C GLY A 188 -7.78 10.44 18.62
N GLU A 189 -8.71 9.64 18.08
CA GLU A 189 -8.40 8.47 17.26
C GLU A 189 -9.27 8.50 16.00
N LEU A 190 -8.62 8.40 14.83
CA LEU A 190 -9.29 8.32 13.53
C LEU A 190 -8.92 7.00 12.86
N ASN A 191 -9.93 6.31 12.36
CA ASN A 191 -9.78 5.01 11.72
C ASN A 191 -10.20 5.11 10.25
N PHE A 192 -9.23 5.01 9.35
CA PHE A 192 -9.42 5.04 7.90
C PHE A 192 -9.45 3.62 7.34
N LEU A 193 -10.39 3.38 6.41
CA LEU A 193 -10.60 2.06 5.78
C LEU A 193 -10.82 0.96 6.84
N LYS A 194 -11.96 1.04 7.54
CA LYS A 194 -12.37 0.01 8.51
C LYS A 194 -12.49 -1.34 7.82
N GLN A 195 -11.93 -2.38 8.46
CA GLN A 195 -12.04 -3.74 7.96
C GLN A 195 -13.42 -4.30 8.30
N ASP A 196 -14.03 -4.97 7.33
CA ASP A 196 -15.24 -5.75 7.55
C ASP A 196 -14.99 -6.85 8.61
N ALA A 197 -15.96 -7.01 9.52
CA ALA A 197 -15.87 -7.96 10.62
C ALA A 197 -15.73 -9.41 10.13
N ILE A 198 -16.36 -9.76 9.02
CA ILE A 198 -16.30 -11.11 8.43
C ILE A 198 -14.87 -11.39 7.95
N SER A 199 -14.29 -10.46 7.19
CA SER A 199 -12.93 -10.52 6.66
C SER A 199 -11.90 -10.59 7.78
N LYS A 200 -12.09 -9.82 8.86
CA LYS A 200 -11.25 -9.87 10.06
C LYS A 200 -11.32 -11.24 10.74
N GLY A 201 -12.53 -11.79 10.89
CA GLY A 201 -12.72 -13.13 11.45
C GLY A 201 -12.06 -14.23 10.61
N LEU A 202 -12.21 -14.14 9.28
CA LEU A 202 -11.61 -15.09 8.34
C LEU A 202 -10.08 -15.04 8.39
N LYS A 203 -9.47 -13.84 8.35
CA LYS A 203 -8.02 -13.66 8.47
C LYS A 203 -7.50 -14.22 9.79
N LYS A 204 -8.16 -13.92 10.91
CA LYS A 204 -7.78 -14.47 12.23
C LYS A 204 -7.82 -16.00 12.24
N LYS A 205 -8.82 -16.61 11.62
CA LYS A 205 -8.98 -18.07 11.57
C LYS A 205 -7.97 -18.75 10.65
N ILE A 206 -7.70 -18.18 9.48
CA ILE A 206 -6.81 -18.76 8.46
C ILE A 206 -5.34 -18.50 8.80
N MET A 207 -5.00 -17.27 9.17
CA MET A 207 -3.61 -16.84 9.34
C MET A 207 -3.16 -16.92 10.79
N GLY A 208 -4.07 -17.04 11.77
CA GLY A 208 -3.72 -17.00 13.20
C GLY A 208 -3.26 -15.62 13.69
N VAL A 209 -3.26 -14.60 12.83
CA VAL A 209 -2.77 -13.25 13.15
C VAL A 209 -3.92 -12.35 13.59
N ARG A 210 -3.67 -11.47 14.58
CA ARG A 210 -4.59 -10.39 14.92
C ARG A 210 -4.60 -9.36 13.79
N SER A 211 -5.79 -9.04 13.28
CA SER A 211 -5.97 -7.95 12.32
C SER A 211 -6.55 -6.74 13.05
N PRO A 212 -5.99 -5.52 12.86
CA PRO A 212 -6.51 -4.31 13.47
C PRO A 212 -7.92 -3.98 12.95
N GLU A 213 -8.60 -3.04 13.63
CA GLU A 213 -9.94 -2.58 13.22
C GLU A 213 -9.91 -1.85 11.87
N ALA A 214 -8.86 -1.09 11.59
CA ALA A 214 -8.71 -0.30 10.38
C ALA A 214 -7.40 -0.64 9.66
N TYR A 215 -7.33 -0.38 8.36
CA TYR A 215 -6.05 -0.47 7.62
C TYR A 215 -5.13 0.70 7.95
N VAL A 216 -5.67 1.87 8.26
CA VAL A 216 -4.89 3.01 8.75
C VAL A 216 -5.54 3.57 10.00
N LYS A 217 -4.75 3.74 11.05
CA LYS A 217 -5.14 4.33 12.32
C LYS A 217 -4.30 5.57 12.56
N ILE A 218 -4.95 6.66 12.90
CA ILE A 218 -4.32 7.91 13.32
C ILE A 218 -4.64 8.12 14.80
N VAL A 219 -3.63 8.38 15.62
CA VAL A 219 -3.81 8.67 17.05
C VAL A 219 -3.10 9.97 17.38
N LYS A 220 -3.85 10.92 17.93
CA LYS A 220 -3.33 12.19 18.43
C LYS A 220 -3.07 12.09 19.93
N PHE A 221 -1.84 12.35 20.33
CA PHE A 221 -1.43 12.53 21.71
C PHE A 221 -1.14 14.00 21.98
N VAL A 222 -1.55 14.45 23.16
CA VAL A 222 -1.23 15.79 23.67
C VAL A 222 -0.60 15.67 25.04
N ARG A 223 0.39 16.52 25.32
CA ARG A 223 1.03 16.55 26.63
C ARG A 223 0.00 17.05 27.66
N THR A 224 -0.15 16.33 28.78
CA THR A 224 -0.96 16.84 29.89
C THR A 224 -0.18 17.96 30.55
N VAL A 225 -0.53 19.20 30.25
CA VAL A 225 -0.03 20.33 31.03
C VAL A 225 -0.68 20.19 32.41
N GLU A 226 0.07 19.67 33.38
CA GLU A 226 -0.29 19.90 34.78
C GLU A 226 -0.38 21.42 34.92
N LYS A 227 -1.59 21.93 35.15
CA LYS A 227 -1.75 23.31 35.60
C LYS A 227 -0.99 23.40 36.92
N LEU A 228 0.27 23.82 36.86
CA LEU A 228 1.00 24.31 38.00
C LEU A 228 0.16 25.46 38.56
N GLY A 229 -0.59 25.15 39.62
CA GLY A 229 -1.34 26.12 40.41
C GLY A 229 -0.41 26.99 41.24
#